data_AF-A0A101XZW5-F1
#
_entry.id   AF-A0A101XZW5-F1
#
_cell.length_a   1.000
_cell.length_b   1.000
_cell.length_c   1.000
_cell.angle_alpha   90.00
_cell.angle_beta   90.00
_cell.angle_gamma   90.00
#
_symmetry.space_group_name_H-M   'P 1'
#
loop_
_entity.id
_entity.type
_entity.pdbx_description
1 polymer ?
#
loop_
_entity_poly.entity_id
_entity_poly.type
_entity_poly.pdbx_seq_one_letter_code
_entity_poly.pdbx_strand_id
1 'polypeptide(L)'
;MARDAGREATVEWTYKEWEGDEQVQKSDSLLLKELAEAPGLYRGSFALSPDVTELTEMRLVLTGEGKAEEIEAEDLPLAVGGNLDIEFTGVPPEELQGAIFTLYQADTAERSVTLTGNKLELIEGLQPDEETRIVLYTPDYQYEMARLEGVLVEPGRTASIQIPVTLPAQLRVKVLDSYGKPVPNIPVNLWDSEHKLVDVPQPGMTGQRGGVMGSCRIRP
;
A
#
# COMPACT_ATOMS: atom_id res chain seq x y z
N MET A 1 -46.76 3.26 -0.55
CA MET A 1 -45.70 3.62 -1.52
C MET A 1 -45.19 2.31 -2.10
N ALA A 2 -45.82 1.81 -3.16
CA ALA A 2 -45.41 0.61 -3.90
C ALA A 2 -45.64 0.90 -5.39
N ARG A 3 -45.01 1.96 -5.89
CA ARG A 3 -45.28 2.47 -7.24
C ARG A 3 -44.60 1.66 -8.34
N ASP A 4 -43.65 0.80 -7.98
CA ASP A 4 -42.75 0.16 -8.95
C ASP A 4 -42.72 -1.36 -8.88
N ALA A 5 -43.65 -1.99 -8.15
CA ALA A 5 -43.69 -3.45 -8.04
C ALA A 5 -44.03 -4.13 -9.38
N GLY A 6 -43.41 -5.27 -9.68
CA GLY A 6 -43.66 -6.06 -10.88
C GLY A 6 -43.18 -5.43 -12.20
N ARG A 7 -42.37 -4.35 -12.13
CA ARG A 7 -41.66 -3.81 -13.30
C ARG A 7 -40.41 -4.64 -13.58
N GLU A 8 -40.00 -4.70 -14.84
CA GLU A 8 -38.70 -5.22 -15.23
C GLU A 8 -37.64 -4.15 -14.95
N ALA A 9 -36.54 -4.52 -14.31
CA ALA A 9 -35.49 -3.59 -13.92
C ALA A 9 -34.15 -4.05 -14.47
N THR A 10 -33.53 -3.22 -15.31
CA THR A 10 -32.20 -3.49 -15.87
C THR A 10 -31.27 -2.37 -15.42
N VAL A 11 -30.11 -2.73 -14.87
CA VAL A 11 -29.04 -1.75 -14.67
C VAL A 11 -28.10 -1.82 -15.87
N GLU A 12 -27.77 -0.66 -16.42
CA GLU A 12 -26.78 -0.49 -17.47
C GLU A 12 -25.63 0.34 -16.91
N TRP A 13 -24.40 0.01 -17.26
CA TRP A 13 -23.24 0.79 -16.82
C TRP A 13 -22.21 0.90 -17.92
N THR A 14 -21.48 2.00 -17.88
CA THR A 14 -20.37 2.32 -18.77
C THR A 14 -19.12 2.48 -17.93
N TYR A 15 -18.01 1.94 -18.42
CA TYR A 15 -16.73 1.93 -17.74
C TYR A 15 -15.59 2.08 -18.74
N LYS A 16 -14.42 2.48 -18.25
CA LYS A 16 -13.16 2.44 -18.99
C LYS A 16 -12.36 1.23 -18.52
N GLU A 17 -11.69 0.55 -19.43
CA GLU A 17 -10.72 -0.49 -19.10
C GLU A 17 -9.48 -0.39 -19.99
N TRP A 18 -8.36 -0.95 -19.51
CA TRP A 18 -7.14 -1.03 -20.29
C TRP A 18 -7.26 -2.05 -21.43
N GLU A 19 -6.90 -1.64 -22.64
CA GLU A 19 -6.70 -2.51 -23.78
C GLU A 19 -5.31 -2.24 -24.38
N GLY A 20 -4.31 -2.95 -23.84
CA GLY A 20 -2.90 -2.60 -24.05
C GLY A 20 -2.53 -1.33 -23.31
N ASP A 21 -2.06 -0.31 -24.04
CA ASP A 21 -1.61 0.98 -23.48
C ASP A 21 -2.69 2.07 -23.54
N GLU A 22 -3.88 1.76 -24.06
CA GLU A 22 -5.00 2.70 -24.20
C GLU A 22 -6.17 2.32 -23.28
N GLN A 23 -6.91 3.32 -22.81
CA GLN A 23 -8.17 3.09 -22.12
C GLN A 23 -9.33 3.14 -23.11
N VAL A 24 -10.13 2.09 -23.14
CA VAL A 24 -11.29 1.97 -24.03
C VAL A 24 -12.57 1.99 -23.20
N GLN A 25 -13.55 2.76 -23.67
CA GLN A 25 -14.87 2.82 -23.05
C GLN A 25 -15.72 1.61 -23.50
N LYS A 26 -16.31 0.91 -22.53
CA LYS A 26 -17.19 -0.24 -22.73
C LYS A 26 -18.46 -0.07 -21.91
N SER A 27 -19.51 -0.78 -22.29
CA SER A 27 -20.79 -0.77 -21.58
C SER A 27 -21.31 -2.19 -21.43
N ASP A 28 -22.02 -2.45 -20.33
CA ASP A 28 -22.64 -3.74 -20.04
C ASP A 28 -23.98 -3.53 -19.30
N SER A 29 -24.76 -4.59 -19.15
CA SER A 29 -26.09 -4.53 -18.53
C SER A 29 -26.44 -5.80 -17.75
N LEU A 30 -27.27 -5.65 -16.73
CA LEU A 30 -27.72 -6.74 -15.86
C LEU A 30 -29.21 -6.59 -15.55
N LEU A 31 -29.97 -7.64 -15.84
CA LEU A 31 -31.34 -7.77 -15.36
C LEU A 31 -31.34 -8.00 -13.85
N LEU A 32 -31.98 -7.09 -13.11
CA LEU A 32 -32.10 -7.16 -11.67
C LEU A 32 -33.26 -8.05 -11.24
N LYS A 33 -33.16 -8.60 -10.03
CA LYS A 33 -34.22 -9.41 -9.43
C LYS A 33 -34.98 -8.60 -8.40
N GLU A 34 -36.30 -8.54 -8.55
CA GLU A 34 -37.18 -7.97 -7.52
C GLU A 34 -37.14 -8.83 -6.26
N LEU A 35 -37.09 -8.19 -5.09
CA LEU A 35 -37.08 -8.86 -3.80
C LEU A 35 -38.50 -9.25 -3.38
N ALA A 36 -38.74 -10.55 -3.16
CA ALA A 36 -40.07 -11.06 -2.80
C ALA A 36 -40.63 -10.47 -1.49
N GLU A 37 -39.77 -10.12 -0.54
CA GLU A 37 -40.15 -9.55 0.75
C GLU A 37 -40.41 -8.03 0.70
N ALA A 38 -40.00 -7.37 -0.39
CA ALA A 38 -40.12 -5.92 -0.54
C ALA A 38 -40.37 -5.56 -2.02
N PRO A 39 -41.62 -5.66 -2.50
CA PRO A 39 -41.99 -5.32 -3.86
C PRO A 39 -41.59 -3.89 -4.22
N GLY A 40 -41.02 -3.70 -5.41
CA GLY A 40 -40.40 -2.47 -5.89
C GLY A 40 -38.94 -2.27 -5.47
N LEU A 41 -38.34 -3.18 -4.68
CA LEU A 41 -36.89 -3.20 -4.46
C LEU A 41 -36.23 -4.24 -5.34
N TYR A 42 -35.15 -3.85 -6.01
CA TYR A 42 -34.41 -4.66 -6.95
C TYR A 42 -32.99 -4.88 -6.46
N ARG A 43 -32.44 -6.07 -6.72
CA ARG A 43 -31.06 -6.41 -6.37
C ARG A 43 -30.37 -7.12 -7.52
N GLY A 44 -29.10 -6.78 -7.71
CA GLY A 44 -28.17 -7.44 -8.62
C GLY A 44 -26.74 -7.33 -8.09
N SER A 45 -25.85 -8.06 -8.74
CA SER A 45 -24.41 -7.97 -8.52
C SER A 45 -23.73 -8.30 -9.85
N PHE A 46 -22.76 -7.49 -10.23
CA PHE A 46 -21.88 -7.75 -11.36
C PHE A 46 -20.42 -7.66 -10.87
N ALA A 47 -19.51 -8.22 -11.65
CA ALA A 47 -18.07 -8.10 -11.41
C ALA A 47 -17.47 -7.28 -12.55
N LEU A 48 -16.52 -6.42 -12.21
CA LEU A 48 -15.73 -5.70 -13.20
C LEU A 48 -14.49 -6.52 -13.55
N SER A 49 -14.00 -6.39 -14.79
CA SER A 49 -12.70 -6.94 -15.18
C SER A 49 -11.61 -6.33 -14.29
N PRO A 50 -10.53 -7.06 -13.95
CA PRO A 50 -9.39 -6.48 -13.23
C PRO A 50 -8.78 -5.27 -13.96
N ASP A 51 -8.94 -5.17 -15.29
CA ASP A 51 -8.41 -4.09 -16.11
C ASP A 51 -9.28 -2.81 -16.12
N VAL A 52 -10.42 -2.81 -15.43
CA VAL A 52 -11.32 -1.64 -15.35
C VAL A 52 -10.66 -0.53 -14.54
N THR A 53 -10.64 0.68 -15.10
CA THR A 53 -9.99 1.85 -14.54
C THR A 53 -10.97 2.82 -13.88
N GLU A 54 -12.17 2.93 -14.42
CA GLU A 54 -13.15 3.93 -14.01
C GLU A 54 -14.55 3.45 -14.38
N LEU A 55 -15.48 3.53 -13.43
CA LEU A 55 -16.91 3.42 -13.69
C LEU A 55 -17.42 4.83 -14.03
N THR A 56 -17.80 5.07 -15.28
CA THR A 56 -18.13 6.42 -15.77
C THR A 56 -19.61 6.75 -15.67
N GLU A 57 -20.47 5.74 -15.86
CA GLU A 57 -21.92 5.92 -15.89
C GLU A 57 -22.60 4.66 -15.35
N MET A 58 -23.72 4.84 -14.68
CA MET A 58 -24.62 3.77 -14.29
C MET A 58 -26.03 4.31 -14.28
N ARG A 59 -26.95 3.58 -14.90
CA ARG A 59 -28.37 3.93 -14.95
C ARG A 59 -29.25 2.71 -14.74
N LEU A 60 -30.34 2.91 -14.01
CA LEU A 60 -31.41 1.94 -13.84
C LEU A 60 -32.52 2.24 -14.84
N VAL A 61 -32.88 1.25 -15.65
CA VAL A 61 -33.99 1.28 -16.59
C VAL A 61 -35.13 0.41 -16.05
N LEU A 62 -36.24 1.05 -15.66
CA LEU A 62 -37.45 0.38 -15.19
C LEU A 62 -38.51 0.34 -16.29
N THR A 63 -38.90 -0.85 -16.74
CA THR A 63 -39.90 -1.05 -17.79
C THR A 63 -41.19 -1.64 -17.23
N GLY A 64 -42.33 -0.98 -17.47
CA GLY A 64 -43.65 -1.44 -17.04
C GLY A 64 -44.78 -0.65 -17.71
N GLU A 65 -45.95 -1.28 -17.91
CA GLU A 65 -47.14 -0.65 -18.50
C GLU A 65 -46.90 0.07 -19.86
N GLY A 66 -45.90 -0.40 -20.63
CA GLY A 66 -45.51 0.22 -21.91
C GLY A 66 -44.71 1.51 -21.80
N LYS A 67 -44.16 1.83 -20.62
CA LYS A 67 -43.26 2.96 -20.38
C LYS A 67 -41.92 2.48 -19.81
N ALA A 68 -40.85 3.19 -20.19
CA ALA A 68 -39.54 3.07 -19.58
C ALA A 68 -39.24 4.34 -18.77
N GLU A 69 -38.62 4.17 -17.62
CA GLU A 69 -38.12 5.23 -16.76
C GLU A 69 -36.64 4.98 -16.50
N GLU A 70 -35.83 6.02 -16.64
CA GLU A 70 -34.37 5.95 -16.46
C GLU A 70 -33.98 6.77 -15.22
N ILE A 71 -33.13 6.18 -14.37
CA ILE A 71 -32.61 6.81 -13.16
C ILE A 71 -31.08 6.65 -13.17
N GLU A 72 -30.35 7.76 -13.26
CA GLU A 72 -28.89 7.76 -13.20
C GLU A 72 -28.40 7.62 -11.76
N ALA A 73 -27.25 6.96 -11.57
CA ALA A 73 -26.57 6.90 -10.29
C ALA A 73 -25.85 8.22 -9.99
N GLU A 74 -25.82 8.59 -8.71
CA GLU A 74 -25.06 9.75 -8.21
C GLU A 74 -23.58 9.36 -7.99
N ASP A 75 -22.69 10.36 -7.82
CA ASP A 75 -21.27 10.20 -7.49
C ASP A 75 -20.40 9.44 -8.52
N LEU A 76 -20.72 9.59 -9.81
CA LEU A 76 -19.88 9.13 -10.93
C LEU A 76 -19.18 10.33 -11.62
N PRO A 77 -17.97 10.13 -12.17
CA PRO A 77 -17.24 8.87 -12.31
C PRO A 77 -16.60 8.38 -11.00
N LEU A 78 -16.49 7.07 -10.85
CA LEU A 78 -15.82 6.40 -9.75
C LEU A 78 -14.56 5.68 -10.24
N ALA A 79 -13.39 6.14 -9.80
CA ALA A 79 -12.12 5.51 -10.12
C ALA A 79 -11.99 4.14 -9.42
N VAL A 80 -11.49 3.14 -10.15
CA VAL A 80 -11.12 1.85 -9.59
C VAL A 80 -9.71 1.96 -9.02
N GLY A 81 -9.51 1.44 -7.81
CA GLY A 81 -8.19 1.45 -7.18
C GLY A 81 -7.17 0.62 -7.96
N GLY A 82 -5.91 1.02 -7.88
CA GLY A 82 -4.77 0.20 -8.29
C GLY A 82 -4.32 -0.75 -7.18
N ASN A 83 -3.35 -1.59 -7.51
CA ASN A 83 -2.73 -2.52 -6.58
C ASN A 83 -1.20 -2.42 -6.65
N LEU A 84 -0.54 -2.79 -5.55
CA LEU A 84 0.92 -2.90 -5.49
C LEU A 84 1.33 -4.31 -5.03
N ASP A 85 2.19 -4.96 -5.82
CA ASP A 85 2.94 -6.16 -5.41
C ASP A 85 4.38 -5.77 -5.11
N ILE A 86 4.79 -5.93 -3.85
CA ILE A 86 6.06 -5.41 -3.34
C ILE A 86 6.95 -6.57 -2.90
N GLU A 87 8.17 -6.59 -3.43
CA GLU A 87 9.21 -7.54 -3.06
C GLU A 87 10.39 -6.79 -2.41
N PHE A 88 10.75 -7.18 -1.19
CA PHE A 88 11.93 -6.65 -0.52
C PHE A 88 13.17 -7.47 -0.85
N THR A 89 14.26 -6.81 -1.23
CA THR A 89 15.49 -7.45 -1.67
C THR A 89 16.69 -7.05 -0.82
N GLY A 90 17.78 -7.82 -0.89
CA GLY A 90 19.05 -7.50 -0.20
C GLY A 90 19.13 -7.96 1.26
N VAL A 91 18.05 -8.49 1.82
CA VAL A 91 17.99 -9.00 3.20
C VAL A 91 17.23 -10.34 3.25
N PRO A 92 17.57 -11.24 4.18
CA PRO A 92 16.79 -12.46 4.41
C PRO A 92 15.38 -12.15 4.95
N PRO A 93 14.36 -12.97 4.63
CA PRO A 93 13.00 -12.78 5.13
C PRO A 93 12.86 -12.72 6.65
N GLU A 94 13.65 -13.51 7.36
CA GLU A 94 13.66 -13.58 8.81
C GLU A 94 14.08 -12.26 9.48
N GLU A 95 14.91 -11.45 8.81
CA GLU A 95 15.35 -10.13 9.33
C GLU A 95 14.28 -9.04 9.13
N LEU A 96 13.29 -9.29 8.27
CA LEU A 96 12.16 -8.39 8.03
C LEU A 96 10.97 -8.65 8.96
N GLN A 97 11.00 -9.73 9.75
CA GLN A 97 9.88 -10.09 10.61
C GLN A 97 9.61 -8.99 11.63
N GLY A 98 8.37 -8.49 11.65
CA GLY A 98 7.93 -7.42 12.53
C GLY A 98 8.25 -6.01 12.01
N ALA A 99 8.95 -5.87 10.88
CA ALA A 99 9.20 -4.57 10.26
C ALA A 99 7.88 -3.86 9.94
N ILE A 100 7.90 -2.52 9.95
CA ILE A 100 6.69 -1.71 9.74
C ILE A 100 6.77 -1.09 8.36
N PHE A 101 5.95 -1.59 7.45
CA PHE A 101 5.74 -1.00 6.14
C PHE A 101 4.72 0.13 6.26
N THR A 102 5.05 1.30 5.73
CA THR A 102 4.13 2.45 5.67
C THR A 102 4.06 2.99 4.25
N LEU A 103 2.84 3.11 3.74
CA LEU A 103 2.51 3.71 2.45
C LEU A 103 1.80 5.05 2.70
N TYR A 104 2.28 6.09 2.04
CA TYR A 104 1.73 7.44 2.07
C TYR A 104 1.23 7.81 0.67
N GLN A 105 -0.04 8.21 0.56
CA GLN A 105 -0.61 8.81 -0.65
C GLN A 105 -0.87 10.30 -0.38
N ALA A 106 -0.76 11.14 -1.40
CA ALA A 106 -0.64 12.60 -1.23
C ALA A 106 -1.80 13.21 -0.41
N ASP A 107 -3.03 12.72 -0.59
CA ASP A 107 -4.23 13.43 -0.13
C ASP A 107 -5.21 12.60 0.73
N THR A 108 -5.04 11.28 0.85
CA THR A 108 -6.17 10.44 1.29
C THR A 108 -5.89 9.42 2.37
N ALA A 109 -4.69 8.85 2.49
CA ALA A 109 -4.42 7.87 3.53
C ALA A 109 -2.93 7.62 3.80
N GLU A 110 -2.62 7.41 5.08
CA GLU A 110 -1.47 6.63 5.52
C GLU A 110 -1.94 5.21 5.81
N ARG A 111 -1.26 4.20 5.25
CA ARG A 111 -1.50 2.79 5.56
C ARG A 111 -0.24 2.16 6.10
N SER A 112 -0.31 1.63 7.31
CA SER A 112 0.79 0.92 7.96
C SER A 112 0.46 -0.55 8.18
N VAL A 113 1.41 -1.44 7.86
CA VAL A 113 1.28 -2.90 8.00
C VAL A 113 2.57 -3.46 8.61
N THR A 114 2.42 -4.40 9.56
CA THR A 114 3.56 -5.14 10.11
C THR A 114 3.86 -6.36 9.25
N LEU A 115 5.11 -6.50 8.81
CA LEU A 115 5.53 -7.63 7.99
C LEU A 115 5.59 -8.92 8.81
N THR A 116 5.07 -10.00 8.24
CA THR A 116 5.17 -11.36 8.79
C THR A 116 6.23 -12.22 8.07
N GLY A 117 6.84 -11.70 7.00
CA GLY A 117 7.88 -12.34 6.18
C GLY A 117 8.56 -11.35 5.21
N ASN A 118 9.14 -11.83 4.11
CA ASN A 118 9.80 -10.98 3.09
C ASN A 118 8.89 -10.43 2.00
N LYS A 119 7.67 -10.94 1.89
CA LYS A 119 6.71 -10.48 0.89
C LYS A 119 5.55 -9.85 1.62
N LEU A 120 5.20 -8.64 1.21
CA LEU A 120 3.92 -8.07 1.59
C LEU A 120 2.85 -8.77 0.73
N GLU A 121 1.74 -9.17 1.34
CA GLU A 121 0.57 -9.54 0.56
C GLU A 121 0.16 -8.37 -0.36
N LEU A 122 -0.45 -8.68 -1.50
CA LEU A 122 -0.92 -7.71 -2.48
C LEU A 122 -1.69 -6.58 -1.78
N ILE A 123 -1.25 -5.33 -1.96
CA ILE A 123 -1.99 -4.17 -1.45
C ILE A 123 -3.04 -3.81 -2.48
N GLU A 124 -4.29 -4.10 -2.17
CA GLU A 124 -5.41 -3.83 -3.08
C GLU A 124 -6.10 -2.50 -2.75
N GLY A 125 -6.77 -1.95 -3.77
CA GLY A 125 -7.69 -0.83 -3.63
C GLY A 125 -7.02 0.49 -3.29
N LEU A 126 -5.78 0.69 -3.74
CA LEU A 126 -5.06 1.94 -3.58
C LEU A 126 -5.63 3.00 -4.53
N GLN A 127 -5.79 4.22 -4.05
CA GLN A 127 -6.23 5.29 -4.94
C GLN A 127 -5.15 5.55 -6.01
N PRO A 128 -5.51 5.79 -7.28
CA PRO A 128 -4.54 6.18 -8.28
C PRO A 128 -3.80 7.46 -7.89
N ASP A 129 -2.48 7.44 -7.96
CA ASP A 129 -1.60 8.54 -7.55
C ASP A 129 -0.23 8.41 -8.25
N GLU A 130 0.41 9.53 -8.56
CA GLU A 130 1.76 9.60 -9.14
C GLU A 130 2.84 9.78 -8.05
N GLU A 131 2.45 10.23 -6.84
CA GLU A 131 3.37 10.61 -5.78
C GLU A 131 3.27 9.68 -4.55
N THR A 132 2.97 8.38 -4.75
CA THR A 132 2.95 7.44 -3.62
C THR A 132 4.35 7.25 -3.07
N ARG A 133 4.47 7.38 -1.75
CA ARG A 133 5.71 7.12 -1.01
C ARG A 133 5.59 5.87 -0.17
N ILE A 134 6.63 5.03 -0.24
CA ILE A 134 6.76 3.81 0.54
C ILE A 134 7.97 3.95 1.47
N VAL A 135 7.78 3.63 2.73
CA VAL A 135 8.85 3.56 3.73
C VAL A 135 8.75 2.25 4.50
N LEU A 136 9.90 1.64 4.78
CA LEU A 136 9.99 0.47 5.63
C LEU A 136 10.83 0.81 6.85
N TYR A 137 10.25 0.61 8.04
CA TYR A 137 10.90 0.85 9.32
C TYR A 137 11.23 -0.46 10.04
N THR A 138 12.21 -0.40 10.95
CA THR A 138 12.47 -1.46 11.91
C THR A 138 11.24 -1.77 12.78
N PRO A 139 11.19 -2.95 13.42
CA PRO A 139 10.04 -3.33 14.26
C PRO A 139 9.73 -2.38 15.43
N ASP A 140 10.72 -1.60 15.88
CA ASP A 140 10.59 -0.59 16.92
C ASP A 140 10.27 0.82 16.38
N TYR A 141 10.05 0.95 15.06
CA TYR A 141 9.77 2.20 14.36
C TYR A 141 10.89 3.26 14.48
N GLN A 142 12.11 2.86 14.89
CA GLN A 142 13.21 3.81 15.12
C GLN A 142 14.03 4.11 13.87
N TYR A 143 14.22 3.13 13.00
CA TYR A 143 15.16 3.24 11.88
C TYR A 143 14.48 2.91 10.57
N GLU A 144 14.75 3.72 9.55
CA GLU A 144 14.34 3.44 8.17
C GLU A 144 15.29 2.41 7.56
N MET A 145 14.72 1.34 7.01
CA MET A 145 15.44 0.28 6.32
C MET A 145 15.33 0.39 4.80
N ALA A 146 14.26 1.00 4.30
CA ALA A 146 14.08 1.28 2.88
C ALA A 146 13.13 2.46 2.65
N ARG A 147 13.29 3.12 1.50
CA ARG A 147 12.40 4.18 1.03
C ARG A 147 12.33 4.19 -0.48
N LEU A 148 11.12 4.40 -0.99
CA LEU A 148 10.86 4.63 -2.40
C LEU A 148 9.85 5.78 -2.52
N GLU A 149 10.13 6.70 -3.43
CA GLU A 149 9.33 7.91 -3.70
C GLU A 149 8.84 7.85 -5.15
N GLY A 150 7.73 8.54 -5.46
CA GLY A 150 7.21 8.64 -6.82
C GLY A 150 6.74 7.30 -7.39
N VAL A 151 6.14 6.46 -6.55
CA VAL A 151 5.53 5.20 -7.00
C VAL A 151 4.22 5.53 -7.70
N LEU A 152 4.15 5.20 -8.98
CA LEU A 152 2.93 5.31 -9.77
C LEU A 152 1.97 4.18 -9.42
N VAL A 153 0.76 4.54 -8.98
CA VAL A 153 -0.37 3.63 -8.81
C VAL A 153 -1.37 3.95 -9.92
N GLU A 154 -1.46 3.08 -10.92
CA GLU A 154 -2.43 3.20 -12.00
C GLU A 154 -3.78 2.56 -11.62
N PRO A 155 -4.92 3.13 -12.04
CA PRO A 155 -6.23 2.52 -11.80
C PRO A 155 -6.34 1.17 -12.51
N GLY A 156 -6.95 0.18 -11.85
CA GLY A 156 -7.20 -1.14 -12.45
C GLY A 156 -5.94 -1.92 -12.84
N ARG A 157 -4.78 -1.59 -12.25
CA ARG A 157 -3.52 -2.28 -12.54
C ARG A 157 -2.78 -2.65 -11.27
N THR A 158 -1.97 -3.69 -11.39
CA THR A 158 -1.03 -4.09 -10.34
C THR A 158 0.38 -3.69 -10.76
N ALA A 159 1.01 -2.79 -10.03
CA ALA A 159 2.43 -2.50 -10.23
C ALA A 159 3.28 -3.43 -9.35
N SER A 160 4.27 -4.08 -9.96
CA SER A 160 5.23 -4.93 -9.25
C SER A 160 6.54 -4.18 -9.03
N ILE A 161 6.97 -4.05 -7.78
CA ILE A 161 8.10 -3.20 -7.38
C ILE A 161 9.05 -3.97 -6.49
N GLN A 162 10.35 -3.85 -6.78
CA GLN A 162 11.41 -4.36 -5.91
C GLN A 162 12.03 -3.22 -5.11
N ILE A 163 12.07 -3.38 -3.79
CA ILE A 163 12.61 -2.37 -2.88
C ILE A 163 13.88 -2.95 -2.21
N PRO A 164 15.07 -2.39 -2.46
CA PRO A 164 16.28 -2.82 -1.78
C PRO A 164 16.25 -2.36 -0.32
N VAL A 165 16.46 -3.30 0.59
CA VAL A 165 16.47 -3.05 2.04
C VAL A 165 17.91 -2.98 2.54
N THR A 166 18.16 -2.02 3.43
CA THR A 166 19.40 -1.90 4.18
C THR A 166 19.11 -2.06 5.66
N LEU A 167 19.68 -3.10 6.29
CA LEU A 167 19.55 -3.26 7.74
C LEU A 167 20.44 -2.24 8.46
N PRO A 168 19.94 -1.57 9.52
CA PRO A 168 20.77 -0.74 10.36
C PRO A 168 21.83 -1.61 11.06
N ALA A 169 23.09 -1.18 10.99
CA ALA A 169 24.18 -1.89 11.65
C ALA A 169 24.13 -1.64 13.17
N GLN A 170 24.28 -2.71 13.95
CA GLN A 170 24.47 -2.58 15.40
C GLN A 170 25.95 -2.71 15.72
N LEU A 171 26.52 -1.67 16.32
CA LEU A 171 27.90 -1.70 16.80
C LEU A 171 27.92 -1.88 18.32
N ARG A 172 28.61 -2.92 18.79
CA ARG A 172 28.87 -3.11 20.22
C ARG A 172 30.35 -2.91 20.50
N VAL A 173 30.68 -1.87 21.27
CA VAL A 173 32.06 -1.58 21.67
C VAL A 173 32.29 -2.07 23.10
N LYS A 174 33.38 -2.81 23.32
CA LYS A 174 33.84 -3.24 24.65
C LYS A 174 35.27 -2.74 24.85
N VAL A 175 35.46 -1.84 25.80
CA VAL A 175 36.80 -1.36 26.17
C VAL A 175 37.34 -2.24 27.30
N LEU A 176 38.55 -2.78 27.11
CA LEU A 176 39.22 -3.67 28.05
C LEU A 176 40.58 -3.10 28.46
N ASP A 177 40.99 -3.35 29.71
CA ASP A 177 42.36 -3.08 30.16
C ASP A 177 43.35 -4.16 29.67
N SER A 178 44.63 -4.01 30.01
CA SER A 178 45.69 -4.96 29.68
C SER A 178 45.51 -6.35 30.32
N TYR A 179 44.61 -6.48 31.30
CA TYR A 179 44.25 -7.74 31.97
C TYR A 179 42.93 -8.32 31.45
N GLY A 180 42.33 -7.73 30.42
CA GLY A 180 41.06 -8.18 29.83
C GLY A 180 39.81 -7.80 30.63
N LYS A 181 39.90 -6.90 31.61
CA LYS A 181 38.77 -6.44 32.42
C LYS A 181 38.07 -5.25 31.75
N PRO A 182 36.73 -5.18 31.75
CA PRO A 182 36.01 -4.03 31.21
C PRO A 182 36.38 -2.72 31.91
N VAL A 183 36.62 -1.66 31.15
CA VAL A 183 36.87 -0.31 31.68
C VAL A 183 35.62 0.54 31.50
N PRO A 184 34.93 0.95 32.59
CA PRO A 184 33.73 1.77 32.50
C PRO A 184 34.07 3.23 32.16
N ASN A 185 33.08 3.97 31.68
CA ASN A 185 33.11 5.43 31.47
C ASN A 185 34.20 5.92 30.48
N ILE A 186 34.64 5.07 29.55
CA ILE A 186 35.50 5.50 28.45
C ILE A 186 34.62 6.04 27.32
N PRO A 187 34.72 7.33 26.94
CA PRO A 187 33.95 7.87 25.83
C PRO A 187 34.43 7.23 24.52
N VAL A 188 33.48 6.82 23.69
CA VAL A 188 33.74 6.30 22.35
C VAL A 188 33.05 7.24 21.37
N ASN A 189 33.80 7.80 20.44
CA ASN A 189 33.24 8.61 19.36
C ASN A 189 33.35 7.84 18.05
N LEU A 190 32.27 7.77 17.29
CA LEU A 190 32.25 7.14 15.98
C LEU A 190 32.26 8.22 14.91
N TRP A 191 33.20 8.09 13.99
CA TRP A 191 33.39 9.02 12.88
C TRP A 191 33.22 8.26 11.57
N ASP A 192 32.65 8.90 10.57
CA ASP A 192 32.59 8.34 9.22
C ASP A 192 33.92 8.56 8.47
N SER A 193 33.97 8.14 7.21
CA SER A 193 35.15 8.31 6.35
C SER A 193 35.53 9.76 6.08
N GLU A 194 34.60 10.70 6.27
CA GLU A 194 34.80 12.13 6.09
C GLU A 194 35.17 12.83 7.41
N HIS A 195 35.38 12.07 8.49
CA HIS A 195 35.58 12.57 9.85
C HIS A 195 34.41 13.44 10.35
N LYS A 196 33.18 13.10 9.98
CA LYS A 196 31.98 13.64 10.62
C LYS A 196 31.53 12.69 11.72
N LEU A 197 31.14 13.28 12.86
CA LEU A 197 30.67 12.53 14.02
C LEU A 197 29.34 11.85 13.66
N VAL A 198 29.33 10.52 13.65
CA VAL A 198 28.17 9.69 13.30
C VAL A 198 27.24 9.56 14.50
N ASP A 199 27.82 9.36 15.69
CA ASP A 199 27.08 9.26 16.94
C ASP A 199 27.99 9.51 18.15
N VAL A 200 27.39 9.95 19.25
CA VAL A 200 27.99 9.96 20.59
C VAL A 200 27.22 8.96 21.43
N PRO A 201 27.62 7.67 21.44
CA PRO A 201 26.97 6.70 22.30
C PRO A 201 27.03 7.19 23.74
N GLN A 202 25.87 7.38 24.36
CA GLN A 202 25.81 7.77 25.76
C GLN A 202 26.56 6.71 26.58
N PRO A 203 27.57 7.08 27.38
CA PRO A 203 28.29 6.13 28.22
C PRO A 203 27.37 5.66 29.36
N GLY A 204 26.52 4.68 29.05
CA GLY A 204 25.73 3.92 30.01
C GLY A 204 26.47 2.65 30.42
N MET A 205 26.37 2.29 31.70
CA MET A 205 27.03 1.14 32.31
C MET A 205 27.05 -0.10 31.41
N THR A 206 28.18 -0.81 31.41
CA THR A 206 28.43 -2.10 30.73
C THR A 206 27.14 -2.90 30.47
N GLY A 207 26.63 -2.90 29.22
CA GLY A 207 25.49 -3.74 28.83
C GLY A 207 24.46 -3.14 27.86
N GLN A 208 24.42 -1.83 27.61
CA GLN A 208 23.42 -1.23 26.71
C GLN A 208 23.77 -1.34 25.23
N ARG A 209 22.75 -1.60 24.39
CA ARG A 209 22.81 -1.60 22.92
C ARG A 209 22.61 -0.16 22.43
N GLY A 210 23.61 0.43 21.78
CA GLY A 210 23.44 1.61 20.93
C GLY A 210 23.34 1.15 19.47
N GLY A 211 22.27 1.52 18.77
CA GLY A 211 22.15 1.34 17.31
C GLY A 211 22.84 2.51 16.62
N VAL A 212 23.69 2.25 15.62
CA VAL A 212 24.38 3.31 14.87
C VAL A 212 23.87 3.24 13.43
N MET A 213 23.13 4.24 12.97
CA MET A 213 22.87 4.41 11.54
C MET A 213 24.08 5.09 10.88
N GLY A 214 25.01 4.25 10.44
CA GLY A 214 26.04 4.62 9.46
C GLY A 214 25.97 3.65 8.29
N SER A 215 25.74 4.16 7.08
CA SER A 215 25.93 3.40 5.85
C SER A 215 27.44 3.14 5.66
N CYS A 216 27.96 2.10 6.30
CA CYS A 216 29.35 1.70 6.13
C CYS A 216 29.44 0.72 4.96
N ARG A 217 29.74 1.23 3.75
CA ARG A 217 30.09 0.38 2.60
C ARG A 217 31.51 -0.16 2.78
N ILE A 218 31.62 -1.36 3.35
CA ILE A 218 32.87 -2.12 3.33
C ILE A 218 33.02 -2.71 1.92
N ARG A 219 33.95 -2.19 1.12
CA ARG A 219 34.39 -2.87 -0.12
C ARG A 219 35.43 -3.93 0.23
N PRO A 220 35.38 -5.13 -0.36
CA PRO A 220 36.45 -6.13 -0.24
C PRO A 220 37.76 -5.65 -0.86
#